data_AF-A0A0K8RD57-F1
#
_entry.id   AF-A0A0K8RD57-F1
#
_cell.length_a   1.000
_cell.length_b   1.000
_cell.length_c   1.000
_cell.angle_alpha   90.00
_cell.angle_beta   90.00
_cell.angle_gamma   90.00
#
_symmetry.space_group_name_H-M   'P 1'
#
loop_
_entity.id
_entity.type
_entity.pdbx_description
1 polymer ?
#
loop_
_entity_poly.entity_id
_entity_poly.type
_entity_poly.pdbx_seq_one_letter_code
_entity_poly.pdbx_strand_id
1 'polypeptide(L)'
;MEVQVFRVLILGEEEQGQNLYQVVCFVTRFNKVNFIPVDAMSKLRQRNPLAVREPEEERGREQLGMDLSVDLSRAEVISPHLAPLCKEGPHSTFAREADLRAWASAREKRN
;
A
#
# COMPACT_ATOMS: atom_id res chain seq x y z
N MET A 1 12.43 -1.20 -1.09
CA MET A 1 12.12 -0.25 0.00
C MET A 1 10.88 -0.76 0.74
N GLU A 2 10.54 -0.24 1.92
CA GLU A 2 9.27 -0.59 2.55
C GLU A 2 8.14 0.21 1.88
N VAL A 3 7.12 -0.50 1.41
CA VAL A 3 6.05 0.03 0.58
C VAL A 3 4.72 -0.44 1.14
N GLN A 4 3.74 0.44 1.18
CA GLN A 4 2.36 0.11 1.50
C GLN A 4 1.55 0.05 0.21
N VAL A 5 0.75 -1.00 0.07
CA VAL A 5 -0.11 -1.22 -1.09
C VAL A 5 -1.54 -1.32 -0.61
N PHE A 6 -2.43 -0.45 -1.12
CA PHE A 6 -3.86 -0.64 -0.99
C PHE A 6 -4.37 -1.27 -2.29
N ARG A 7 -4.81 -2.52 -2.21
CA ARG A 7 -5.43 -3.25 -3.32
C ARG A 7 -6.94 -3.18 -3.17
N VAL A 8 -7.59 -2.43 -4.05
CA VAL A 8 -9.04 -2.21 -4.07
C VAL A 8 -9.63 -3.07 -5.17
N LEU A 9 -10.68 -3.81 -4.85
CA LEU A 9 -11.49 -4.55 -5.81
C LEU A 9 -12.79 -3.80 -5.98
N ILE A 10 -13.02 -3.26 -7.18
CA ILE A 10 -14.24 -2.53 -7.53
C ILE A 10 -15.08 -3.48 -8.37
N LEU A 11 -16.27 -3.81 -7.89
CA LEU A 11 -17.20 -4.67 -8.61
C LEU A 11 -17.75 -3.91 -9.82
N GLY A 12 -17.88 -4.61 -10.95
CA GLY A 12 -18.55 -4.04 -12.11
C GLY A 12 -20.06 -4.16 -12.00
N GLU A 13 -20.75 -3.34 -12.78
CA GLU A 13 -22.20 -3.39 -12.90
C GLU A 13 -22.60 -4.36 -14.02
N GLU A 14 -23.11 -5.53 -13.64
CA GLU A 14 -23.52 -6.60 -14.58
C GLU A 14 -24.62 -6.12 -15.53
N GLU A 15 -25.56 -5.29 -15.05
CA GLU A 15 -26.65 -4.68 -15.83
C GLU A 15 -26.14 -3.76 -16.96
N GLN A 16 -24.91 -3.25 -16.84
CA GLN A 16 -24.25 -2.43 -17.85
C GLN A 16 -23.26 -3.23 -18.72
N GLY A 17 -23.21 -4.56 -18.57
CA GLY A 17 -22.28 -5.42 -19.30
C GLY A 17 -20.81 -5.21 -18.90
N GLN A 18 -20.55 -4.69 -17.70
CA GLN A 18 -19.19 -4.50 -17.20
C GLN A 18 -18.57 -5.84 -16.76
N ASN A 19 -17.23 -5.89 -16.72
CA ASN A 19 -16.52 -7.05 -16.17
C ASN A 19 -16.88 -7.27 -14.69
N LEU A 20 -16.78 -8.52 -14.21
CA LEU A 20 -17.14 -8.89 -12.83
C LEU A 20 -16.52 -7.97 -11.77
N TYR A 21 -15.25 -7.61 -11.96
CA TYR A 21 -14.54 -6.65 -11.13
C TYR A 21 -13.35 -6.03 -11.88
N GLN A 22 -12.88 -4.90 -11.36
CA GLN A 22 -11.59 -4.30 -11.68
C GLN A 22 -10.75 -4.20 -10.41
N VAL A 23 -9.45 -4.44 -10.53
CA VAL A 23 -8.50 -4.26 -9.43
C VAL A 23 -7.77 -2.93 -9.63
N VAL A 24 -7.70 -2.13 -8.58
CA VAL A 24 -6.95 -0.88 -8.54
C VAL A 24 -5.94 -0.97 -7.39
N CYS A 25 -4.68 -0.68 -7.67
CA CYS A 25 -3.61 -0.67 -6.70
C CYS A 25 -3.14 0.76 -6.42
N PHE A 26 -3.04 1.11 -5.15
CA PHE A 26 -2.48 2.38 -4.69
C PHE A 26 -1.22 2.11 -3.89
N VAL A 27 -0.11 2.71 -4.30
CA VAL A 27 1.22 2.41 -3.80
C VAL A 27 1.81 3.67 -3.17
N THR A 28 2.17 3.58 -1.89
CA THR A 28 2.74 4.69 -1.13
C THR A 28 3.94 4.22 -0.31
N ARG A 29 4.78 5.17 0.10
CA ARG A 29 5.87 4.86 1.03
C ARG A 29 5.29 4.43 2.37
N PHE A 30 5.85 3.36 2.92
CA PHE A 30 5.42 2.86 4.22
C PHE A 30 5.87 3.79 5.36
N ASN A 31 4.93 4.16 6.23
CA ASN A 31 5.19 4.94 7.44
C ASN A 31 5.26 4.01 8.66
N LYS A 32 6.48 3.77 9.15
CA LYS A 32 6.74 2.91 10.32
C LYS A 32 6.00 3.33 11.59
N VAL A 33 5.72 4.63 11.74
CA VAL A 33 5.04 5.16 12.93
C VAL A 33 3.61 4.61 13.04
N ASN A 34 2.98 4.32 11.91
CA ASN A 34 1.60 3.85 11.86
C ASN A 34 1.49 2.31 11.82
N PHE A 35 2.60 1.59 11.95
CA PHE A 35 2.62 0.14 11.86
C PHE A 35 2.82 -0.53 13.21
N ILE A 36 1.94 -1.48 13.52
CA ILE A 36 2.08 -2.35 14.68
C ILE A 36 2.67 -3.69 14.21
N PRO A 37 3.92 -4.03 14.59
CA PRO A 37 4.52 -5.28 14.17
C PRO A 37 3.82 -6.47 14.83
N VAL A 38 3.71 -7.57 14.08
CA VAL A 38 3.05 -8.81 14.55
C VAL A 38 3.68 -9.30 15.86
N ASP A 39 4.99 -9.21 16.01
CA ASP A 39 5.69 -9.62 17.23
C ASP A 39 5.30 -8.80 18.46
N ALA A 40 4.99 -7.51 18.29
CA ALA A 40 4.52 -6.69 19.40
C ALA A 40 3.13 -7.14 19.86
N MET A 41 2.23 -7.46 18.92
CA MET A 41 0.90 -8.00 19.23
C MET A 41 0.98 -9.41 19.86
N SER A 42 1.85 -10.26 19.34
CA SER A 42 2.08 -11.61 19.89
C SER A 42 2.60 -11.54 21.33
N LYS A 43 3.60 -10.70 21.60
CA LYS A 43 4.14 -10.51 22.97
C LYS A 43 3.10 -9.95 23.94
N LEU A 44 2.25 -9.03 23.46
CA LEU A 44 1.15 -8.48 24.27
C LEU A 44 0.16 -9.59 24.67
N ARG A 45 -0.27 -10.39 23.70
CA ARG A 45 -1.25 -11.48 23.91
C ARG A 45 -0.70 -12.66 24.71
N GLN A 46 0.60 -12.92 24.63
CA GLN A 46 1.28 -13.90 25.49
C GLN A 46 1.18 -13.53 26.97
N ARG A 47 1.26 -12.23 27.31
CA ARG A 47 1.14 -11.75 28.69
C ARG A 47 -0.32 -11.68 29.16
N ASN A 48 -1.19 -11.18 28.30
CA ASN A 48 -2.63 -11.12 28.55
C ASN A 48 -3.39 -11.39 27.26
N PRO A 49 -4.00 -12.57 27.09
CA PRO A 49 -4.74 -12.93 25.89
C PRO A 49 -5.87 -11.96 25.53
N LEU A 50 -6.43 -11.26 26.52
CA LEU A 50 -7.53 -10.31 26.39
C LEU A 50 -7.07 -8.85 26.25
N ALA A 51 -5.77 -8.58 26.18
CA ALA A 51 -5.28 -7.21 26.03
C ALA A 51 -5.71 -6.61 24.69
N VAL A 52 -6.45 -5.51 24.76
CA VAL A 52 -6.77 -4.64 23.63
C VAL A 52 -5.90 -3.40 23.73
N ARG A 53 -5.23 -3.02 22.64
CA ARG A 53 -4.45 -1.78 22.57
C ARG A 53 -5.35 -0.67 22.05
N GLU A 54 -5.47 0.40 22.81
CA GLU A 54 -6.15 1.62 22.35
C GLU A 54 -5.16 2.57 21.67
N PRO A 55 -5.61 3.38 20.68
CA PRO A 55 -4.77 4.40 20.07
C PRO A 55 -4.30 5.41 21.11
N GLU A 56 -3.01 5.76 21.08
CA GLU A 56 -2.46 6.83 21.94
C GLU A 56 -2.97 8.22 21.51
N GLU A 57 -3.31 8.38 20.24
CA GLU A 57 -3.75 9.64 19.63
C GLU A 57 -4.83 9.38 18.58
N GLU A 58 -5.86 10.22 18.54
CA GLU A 58 -6.91 10.20 17.53
C GLU A 58 -6.60 11.18 16.39
N ARG A 59 -5.96 10.67 15.32
CA ARG A 59 -5.42 11.49 14.21
C ARG A 59 -6.42 11.88 13.12
N GLY A 60 -7.70 11.55 13.28
CA GLY A 60 -8.74 11.84 12.28
C GLY A 60 -8.52 11.11 10.95
N ARG A 61 -9.08 11.65 9.86
CA ARG A 61 -9.01 11.07 8.51
C ARG A 61 -7.86 11.68 7.71
N GLU A 62 -7.04 10.84 7.08
CA GLU A 62 -6.03 11.25 6.11
C GLU A 62 -6.58 11.11 4.68
N GLN A 63 -6.31 12.11 3.82
CA GLN A 63 -6.64 12.07 2.40
C GLN A 63 -5.36 11.93 1.58
N LEU A 64 -5.32 10.94 0.69
CA LEU A 64 -4.18 10.65 -0.18
C LEU A 64 -4.62 10.73 -1.63
N GLY A 65 -4.13 11.74 -2.38
CA GLY A 65 -4.31 11.84 -3.83
C GLY A 65 -3.20 11.07 -4.56
N MET A 66 -3.56 10.02 -5.31
CA MET A 66 -2.62 9.13 -5.99
C MET A 66 -2.96 9.07 -7.48
N ASP A 67 -2.41 10.02 -8.23
CA ASP A 67 -2.84 10.29 -9.60
C ASP A 67 -1.81 9.84 -10.65
N LEU A 68 -0.63 9.41 -10.23
CA LEU A 68 0.46 9.03 -11.12
C LEU A 68 0.51 7.52 -11.31
N SER A 69 0.44 7.07 -12.56
CA SER A 69 0.54 5.65 -12.90
C SER A 69 1.94 5.10 -12.65
N VAL A 70 2.01 3.89 -12.12
CA VAL A 70 3.25 3.14 -11.92
C VAL A 70 3.30 2.01 -12.94
N ASP A 71 4.40 1.98 -13.69
CA ASP A 71 4.69 0.89 -14.62
C ASP A 71 5.17 -0.36 -13.86
N LEU A 72 4.28 -1.36 -13.75
CA LEU A 72 4.58 -2.61 -13.03
C LEU A 72 5.77 -3.38 -13.60
N SER A 73 6.06 -3.25 -14.90
CA SER A 73 7.22 -3.92 -15.52
C SER A 73 8.56 -3.41 -14.98
N ARG A 74 8.58 -2.19 -14.45
CA ARG A 74 9.75 -1.54 -13.85
C ARG A 74 9.62 -1.35 -12.34
N ALA A 75 8.52 -1.81 -11.73
CA ALA A 75 8.23 -1.59 -10.31
C ALA A 75 9.15 -2.36 -9.35
N GLU A 76 9.95 -3.32 -9.84
CA GLU A 76 10.98 -4.00 -9.05
C GLU A 76 11.97 -3.04 -8.39
N VAL A 77 12.21 -1.87 -9.01
CA VAL A 77 13.04 -0.81 -8.43
C VAL A 77 12.49 -0.28 -7.10
N ILE A 78 11.17 -0.29 -6.94
CA ILE A 78 10.48 0.16 -5.74
C ILE A 78 10.39 -1.01 -4.74
N SER A 79 9.82 -2.13 -5.20
CA SER A 79 9.70 -3.38 -4.44
C SER A 79 9.50 -4.58 -5.39
N PRO A 80 10.18 -5.72 -5.15
CA PRO A 80 9.99 -6.93 -5.96
C PRO A 80 8.58 -7.53 -5.80
N HIS A 81 7.84 -7.15 -4.76
CA HIS A 81 6.52 -7.70 -4.49
C HIS A 81 5.38 -6.93 -5.19
N LEU A 82 5.65 -5.77 -5.79
CA LEU A 82 4.61 -4.95 -6.43
C LEU A 82 3.96 -5.64 -7.62
N ALA A 83 4.76 -6.17 -8.53
CA ALA A 83 4.26 -6.86 -9.72
C ALA A 83 3.34 -8.06 -9.39
N PRO A 84 3.71 -9.00 -8.50
CA PRO A 84 2.81 -10.11 -8.15
C PRO A 84 1.56 -9.66 -7.39
N LEU A 85 1.64 -8.64 -6.52
CA LEU A 85 0.48 -8.15 -5.76
C LEU A 85 -0.55 -7.42 -6.63
N CYS A 86 -0.10 -6.71 -7.67
CA CYS A 86 -0.93 -5.85 -8.52
C CYS A 86 -1.12 -6.40 -9.95
N LYS A 87 -0.84 -7.70 -10.16
CA LYS A 87 -0.91 -8.34 -11.49
C LYS A 87 -2.27 -8.22 -12.18
N GLU A 88 -3.36 -8.23 -11.41
CA GLU A 88 -4.74 -8.10 -11.93
C GLU A 88 -5.11 -6.66 -12.32
N GLY A 89 -4.26 -5.68 -11.99
CA GLY A 89 -4.43 -4.26 -12.32
C GLY A 89 -3.19 -3.64 -12.98
N PRO A 90 -2.74 -4.15 -14.14
CA PRO A 90 -1.46 -3.74 -14.74
C PRO A 90 -1.43 -2.28 -15.18
N HIS A 91 -2.60 -1.72 -15.51
CA HIS A 91 -2.75 -0.33 -15.93
C HIS A 91 -3.49 0.54 -14.89
N SER A 92 -3.80 -0.02 -13.73
CA SER A 92 -4.57 0.59 -12.65
C SER A 92 -3.77 0.61 -11.35
N THR A 93 -2.45 0.78 -11.47
CA THR A 93 -1.55 0.99 -10.33
C THR A 93 -1.13 2.44 -10.26
N PHE A 94 -1.36 3.10 -9.13
CA PHE A 94 -1.12 4.53 -8.93
C PHE A 94 -0.30 4.83 -7.68
N ALA A 95 0.41 5.95 -7.66
CA ALA A 95 1.22 6.43 -6.55
C ALA A 95 1.17 7.96 -6.43
N ARG A 96 1.66 8.48 -5.29
CA ARG A 96 1.85 9.92 -5.09
C ARG A 96 3.18 10.37 -5.71
N GLU A 97 3.20 11.59 -6.23
CA GLU A 97 4.42 12.20 -6.75
C GLU A 97 5.55 12.27 -5.71
N ALA A 98 5.21 12.64 -4.47
CA ALA A 98 6.16 12.72 -3.37
C ALA A 98 6.85 11.37 -3.10
N ASP A 99 6.12 10.26 -3.22
CA ASP A 99 6.68 8.92 -3.00
C ASP A 99 7.59 8.51 -4.16
N LEU A 100 7.18 8.78 -5.41
CA LEU A 100 8.02 8.52 -6.59
C LEU A 100 9.34 9.30 -6.52
N ARG A 101 9.30 10.58 -6.15
CA ARG A 101 10.50 11.41 -5.95
C ARG A 101 11.37 10.91 -4.81
N ALA A 102 10.77 10.46 -3.70
CA ALA A 102 11.50 9.88 -2.59
C ALA A 102 12.21 8.57 -2.98
N TRP A 103 11.56 7.71 -3.77
CA TRP A 103 12.17 6.47 -4.28
C TRP A 103 13.30 6.75 -5.28
N ALA A 104 13.13 7.73 -6.17
CA ALA A 104 14.17 8.14 -7.11
C ALA A 104 15.43 8.66 -6.39
N SER A 105 15.27 9.61 -5.47
CA SER A 105 16.40 10.23 -4.75
C SER A 105 17.13 9.28 -3.78
N ALA A 106 16.41 8.36 -3.15
CA ALA A 106 17.04 7.36 -2.28
C ALA A 106 17.91 6.37 -3.06
N ARG A 107 17.67 6.21 -4.36
CA ARG A 107 18.47 5.36 -5.24
C ARG A 107 19.76 6.04 -5.68
N GLU A 108 19.74 7.36 -5.92
CA GLU A 108 20.98 8.13 -6.19
C GLU A 108 21.99 8.02 -5.06
N LYS A 109 21.53 7.92 -3.81
CA LYS A 109 22.41 7.77 -2.63
C LYS A 109 22.96 6.34 -2.43
N ARG A 110 22.46 5.37 -3.19
CA ARG A 110 22.86 3.95 -3.08
C ARG A 110 23.87 3.55 -4.18
N ASN A 111 24.00 4.37 -5.23
CA ASN A 111 25.03 4.27 -6.26
C ASN A 111 26.21 5.19 -5.91
#